data_AF-A0A3D1D3V6-F1
#
_entry.id   AF-A0A3D1D3V6-F1
#
_cell.length_a   1.000
_cell.length_b   1.000
_cell.length_c   1.000
_cell.angle_alpha   90.00
_cell.angle_beta   90.00
_cell.angle_gamma   90.00
#
_symmetry.space_group_name_H-M   'P 1'
#
loop_
_entity.id
_entity.type
_entity.pdbx_description
1 polymer ?
#
loop_
_entity_poly.entity_id
_entity_poly.type
_entity_poly.pdbx_seq_one_letter_code
_entity_poly.pdbx_strand_id
1 'polypeptide(L)' 'TFGGQSTYIFKVEGKKDLHVFMADIWRPKHPSDARYVWLPITYQADGTPQIVWKDEWSLKDHK' A
#
# COMPACT_ATOMS: atom_id res chain seq x y z
N THR A 1 0.62 9.63 5.67
CA THR A 1 -0.02 8.37 5.22
C THR A 1 -0.98 8.59 4.05
N PHE A 2 -0.68 9.51 3.11
CA PHE A 2 -1.46 9.70 1.87
C PHE A 2 -2.96 9.99 2.09
N GLY A 3 -3.30 10.70 3.16
CA GLY A 3 -4.69 10.97 3.54
C GLY A 3 -5.45 9.77 4.13
N GLY A 4 -4.81 8.61 4.29
CA GLY A 4 -5.41 7.41 4.84
C GLY A 4 -4.88 7.00 6.21
N GLN A 5 -5.57 6.04 6.83
CA GLN A 5 -5.17 5.35 8.05
C GLN A 5 -4.83 3.89 7.72
N SER A 6 -3.72 3.38 8.24
CA SER A 6 -3.29 2.00 8.00
C SER A 6 -4.32 1.00 8.51
N THR A 7 -4.56 -0.04 7.71
CA THR A 7 -5.43 -1.16 8.08
C THR A 7 -4.67 -2.48 8.13
N TYR A 8 -3.90 -2.80 7.08
CA TYR A 8 -3.22 -4.10 6.99
C TYR A 8 -1.98 -4.05 6.08
N ILE A 9 -1.14 -5.07 6.20
CA ILE A 9 -0.06 -5.36 5.26
C ILE A 9 -0.15 -6.85 4.93
N PHE A 10 -0.16 -7.19 3.63
CA PHE A 10 -0.10 -8.58 3.20
C PHE A 10 1.09 -8.83 2.28
N LYS A 11 1.61 -10.06 2.33
CA LYS A 11 2.60 -10.56 1.38
C LYS A 11 1.89 -11.08 0.13
N VAL A 12 2.40 -10.74 -1.04
CA VAL A 12 1.86 -11.27 -2.30
C VAL A 12 2.43 -12.67 -2.53
N GLU A 13 1.54 -13.66 -2.62
CA GLU A 13 1.93 -15.05 -2.84
C GLU A 13 2.60 -15.22 -4.21
N GLY A 14 3.63 -16.07 -4.28
CA GLY A 14 4.40 -16.29 -5.51
C GLY A 14 5.29 -15.12 -5.96
N LYS A 15 5.36 -14.02 -5.19
CA LYS A 15 6.28 -12.88 -5.44
C LYS A 15 7.34 -12.81 -4.35
N LYS A 16 8.61 -12.68 -4.74
CA LYS A 16 9.70 -12.55 -3.78
C LYS A 16 9.73 -11.11 -3.27
N ASP A 17 9.66 -10.95 -1.95
CA ASP A 17 9.81 -9.68 -1.24
C ASP A 17 8.78 -8.58 -1.59
N LEU A 18 7.61 -8.96 -2.13
CA LEU A 18 6.51 -8.02 -2.38
C LEU A 18 5.49 -8.04 -1.23
N HIS A 19 5.42 -6.93 -0.50
CA HIS A 19 4.38 -6.66 0.48
C HIS A 19 3.56 -5.45 0.02
N VAL A 20 2.26 -5.46 0.30
CA VAL A 20 1.34 -4.38 -0.04
C VAL A 20 0.81 -3.77 1.24
N PHE A 21 1.06 -2.48 1.41
CA PHE A 21 0.46 -1.66 2.45
C PHE A 21 -0.96 -1.27 2.05
N MET A 22 -1.90 -1.44 2.97
CA MET A 22 -3.30 -1.05 2.82
C MET A 22 -3.66 0.04 3.83
N ALA A 23 -4.34 1.07 3.33
CA ALA A 23 -4.92 2.14 4.14
C ALA A 23 -6.32 2.51 3.65
N ASP A 24 -7.14 3.00 4.58
CA ASP A 24 -8.47 3.56 4.33
C ASP A 24 -8.44 5.08 4.40
N ILE A 25 -8.95 5.75 3.38
CA ILE A 25 -9.27 7.18 3.40
C ILE A 25 -10.70 7.33 3.90
N TRP A 26 -10.82 7.60 5.19
CA TRP A 26 -12.11 7.77 5.85
C TRP A 26 -12.86 9.02 5.38
N ARG A 27 -14.16 8.85 5.13
CA ARG A 27 -15.09 9.94 4.84
C ARG A 27 -16.19 9.96 5.91
N PRO A 28 -16.00 10.65 7.04
CA PRO A 28 -16.86 10.50 8.22
C PRO A 28 -18.35 10.78 7.98
N LYS A 29 -18.66 11.69 7.05
CA LYS A 29 -20.06 12.01 6.67
C LYS A 29 -20.72 10.92 5.83
N HIS A 30 -19.92 10.14 5.09
CA HIS A 30 -20.38 9.06 4.21
C HIS A 30 -19.38 7.89 4.29
N PRO A 31 -19.37 7.11 5.40
CA PRO A 31 -18.37 6.06 5.60
C PRO A 31 -18.34 5.00 4.50
N SER A 32 -19.47 4.74 3.85
CA SER A 32 -19.57 3.84 2.69
C SER A 32 -18.88 4.37 1.42
N ASP A 33 -18.57 5.66 1.35
CA ASP A 33 -17.78 6.29 0.27
C ASP A 33 -16.27 6.33 0.60
N ALA A 34 -15.84 5.67 1.69
CA ALA A 34 -14.42 5.54 1.99
C ALA A 34 -13.66 4.93 0.80
N ARG A 35 -12.41 5.36 0.64
CA ARG A 35 -11.55 4.94 -0.48
C ARG A 35 -10.33 4.22 0.05
N TYR A 36 -9.67 3.48 -0.82
CA TYR A 36 -8.53 2.65 -0.45
C TYR A 36 -7.24 3.20 -1.04
N VAL A 37 -6.15 3.11 -0.28
CA VAL A 37 -4.78 3.32 -0.76
C VAL A 37 -4.04 2.02 -0.60
N TRP A 38 -3.65 1.44 -1.73
CA TRP A 38 -2.85 0.21 -1.78
C TRP A 38 -1.56 0.55 -2.48
N LEU A 39 -0.42 0.37 -1.79
CA LEU A 39 0.89 0.72 -2.31
C LEU A 39 1.89 -0.40 -1.99
N PRO A 40 2.81 -0.72 -2.93
CA PRO A 40 3.86 -1.69 -2.67
C PRO A 40 4.86 -1.12 -1.67
N ILE A 41 5.28 -1.93 -0.71
CA ILE A 41 6.38 -1.59 0.19
C ILE A 41 7.68 -1.83 -0.56
N THR A 42 8.54 -0.81 -0.57
CA THR A 42 9.92 -0.88 -1.08
C THR A 42 10.88 -0.91 0.10
N TYR A 43 12.12 -1.36 -0.13
CA TYR A 43 13.14 -1.41 0.91
C TYR A 43 14.36 -0.61 0.46
N GLN A 44 14.88 0.22 1.35
CA GLN A 44 16.16 0.90 1.16
C GLN A 44 17.32 -0.09 1.28
N ALA A 45 18.53 0.35 0.90
CA ALA A 45 19.74 -0.49 0.94
C ALA A 45 20.08 -0.99 2.36
N ASP A 46 19.66 -0.27 3.40
CA ASP A 46 19.81 -0.62 4.80
C ASP A 46 18.70 -1.56 5.33
N GLY A 47 17.75 -1.94 4.48
CA GLY A 47 16.60 -2.78 4.84
C GLY A 47 15.41 -2.02 5.43
N THR A 48 15.48 -0.69 5.55
CA THR A 48 14.37 0.11 6.06
C THR A 48 13.19 0.10 5.06
N PRO A 49 11.97 -0.30 5.47
CA PRO A 49 10.81 -0.27 4.59
C PRO A 49 10.37 1.17 4.31
N GLN A 50 9.99 1.43 3.07
CA GLN A 50 9.48 2.72 2.62
C GLN A 50 8.24 2.51 1.73
N ILE A 51 7.23 3.33 1.97
CA ILE A 51 6.03 3.43 1.14
C ILE A 51 6.08 4.79 0.45
N VAL A 52 6.08 4.78 -0.88
CA VAL A 52 6.09 5.99 -1.71
C VAL A 52 4.78 6.03 -2.50
N TRP A 53 4.20 7.22 -2.65
CA TRP A 53 3.02 7.41 -3.48
C TRP A 53 3.29 7.01 -4.93
N LYS A 54 2.34 6.30 -5.54
CA LYS A 54 2.31 5.98 -6.97
C LYS A 54 0.89 6.22 -7.46
N ASP A 55 0.73 6.99 -8.54
CA ASP A 55 -0.58 7.22 -9.15
C ASP A 55 -1.16 5.92 -9.73
N GLU A 56 -0.29 5.05 -10.25
CA GLU A 56 -0.62 3.70 -10.71
C GLU A 56 0.54 2.74 -10.47
N TRP A 57 0.22 1.45 -10.28
CA TRP A 57 1.20 0.36 -10.21
C TRP A 57 0.51 -0.97 -10.50
N SER A 58 1.30 -1.98 -10.87
CA SER A 58 0.81 -3.33 -11.15
C SER A 58 1.70 -4.42 -10.56
N LEU A 59 1.12 -5.60 -10.33
CA LEU A 59 1.90 -6.79 -9.94
C LEU A 59 2.92 -7.23 -10.99
N LYS A 60 2.79 -6.78 -12.25
CA LYS A 60 3.74 -7.10 -13.32
C LYS A 60 5.06 -6.32 -13.19
N ASP A 61 5.03 -5.22 -12.45
CA ASP A 61 6.20 -4.36 -12.23
C ASP A 61 7.18 -5.00 -11.23
N HIS A 62 6.72 -6.02 -10.50
CA HIS A 62 7.46 -6.72 -9.46
C HIS A 62 7.63 -8.19 -9.87
N LYS A 63 8.86 -8.71 -9.82
CA LYS A 63 9.17 -10.08 -10.26
C LYS A 63 8.80 -11.14 -9.23
#